data_AF-A0A7K1VT50-F1
#
_entry.id   AF-A0A7K1VT50-F1
#
_cell.length_a   1.000
_cell.length_b   1.000
_cell.length_c   1.000
_cell.angle_alpha   90.00
_cell.angle_beta   90.00
_cell.angle_gamma   90.00
#
_symmetry.space_group_name_H-M   'P 1'
#
loop_
_entity.id
_entity.type
_entity.pdbx_description
1 polymer ?
#
loop_
_entity_poly.entity_id
_entity_poly.type
_entity_poly.pdbx_seq_one_letter_code
_entity_poly.pdbx_strand_id
1 'polypeptide(L)'
;MPDGLLVGLIGFLFAATLLAWAATGLAGLLAHESWPDGVTFTGTPLALRELATAPQDLSAAWPHTPASQLSGYGLFWGLFIGELLVLVVLTVFVLGSVARWRTVRERRREERLYGAPHEAHQTHEAPETHEAYRTHEPQEARQPHTTAEPHEIPTSAQPEPPATPSLAKTTPEAPTAPLTLPSPRIPLLVYAPAPARRPTVVQAIRDAEGPALVVTSDPTVWAETKNARAKLGPVLVYDPGHLCDTPARLHWPPTAGCEDPDTAAVRAAALLAPVRPQARIDAAVADTAQTLLQCWLHAAAVDGRPFRQVARWASGAAAHEPVRLLRTHPKAASGLAGLLESALTGYPERREVAQELNVRAFSALSSVHIREACTANRSDAAALESFAREGGTLYVVGEPIEDPRTRPGAMPLLTALASHVVEYGRRMAARSSDGRLDPPMTLVLDDVAAVAPLPQLPELLATGQELGMPAIALLRSREQGRARWQQHLHAPAAGTP
;
A
#
# COMPACT_ATOMS: atom_id res chain seq x y z
N MET A 1 27.44 -12.03 -30.39
CA MET A 1 26.58 -12.19 -29.19
C MET A 1 26.99 -11.13 -28.18
N PRO A 2 26.09 -10.61 -27.32
CA PRO A 2 26.49 -9.77 -26.20
C PRO A 2 27.19 -10.61 -25.13
N ASP A 3 28.31 -10.11 -24.59
CA ASP A 3 29.19 -10.88 -23.69
C ASP A 3 28.47 -11.38 -22.42
N GLY A 4 27.51 -10.61 -21.91
CA GLY A 4 26.68 -11.00 -20.77
C GLY A 4 25.83 -12.26 -21.01
N LEU A 5 25.40 -12.52 -22.25
CA LEU A 5 24.66 -13.73 -22.61
C LEU A 5 25.59 -14.95 -22.61
N LEU A 6 26.82 -14.79 -23.07
CA LEU A 6 27.83 -15.84 -23.06
C LEU A 6 28.26 -16.21 -21.63
N VAL A 7 28.51 -15.22 -20.77
CA VAL A 7 28.81 -15.44 -19.34
C VAL A 7 27.62 -16.08 -18.62
N GLY A 8 26.40 -15.61 -18.87
CA GLY A 8 25.19 -16.20 -18.29
C GLY A 8 24.97 -17.66 -18.70
N LEU A 9 25.21 -18.00 -19.97
CA LEU A 9 25.12 -19.37 -20.48
C LEU A 9 26.18 -20.29 -19.85
N ILE A 10 27.43 -19.84 -19.73
CA ILE A 10 28.51 -20.60 -19.08
C ILE A 10 28.18 -20.86 -17.60
N GLY A 11 27.70 -19.83 -16.88
CA GLY A 11 27.28 -19.97 -15.48
C GLY A 11 26.11 -20.95 -15.29
N PHE A 12 25.12 -20.90 -16.18
CA PHE A 12 23.99 -21.84 -16.18
C PHE A 12 24.45 -23.29 -16.41
N LEU A 13 25.30 -23.53 -17.41
CA LEU A 13 25.82 -24.88 -17.71
C LEU A 13 26.67 -25.43 -16.56
N PHE A 14 27.48 -24.59 -15.91
CA PHE A 14 28.25 -24.98 -14.73
C PHE A 14 27.35 -25.34 -13.54
N ALA A 15 26.33 -24.52 -13.25
CA ALA A 15 25.37 -24.79 -12.18
C ALA A 15 24.57 -26.08 -12.43
N ALA A 16 24.08 -26.30 -13.65
CA ALA A 16 23.38 -27.53 -14.03
C ALA A 16 24.27 -28.77 -13.89
N THR A 17 25.56 -28.66 -14.25
CA THR A 17 26.56 -29.73 -14.07
C THR A 17 26.78 -30.04 -12.59
N LEU A 18 26.92 -29.02 -11.74
CA LEU A 18 27.12 -29.21 -10.30
C LEU A 18 25.91 -29.87 -9.62
N LEU A 19 24.69 -29.41 -9.94
CA LEU A 19 23.43 -29.96 -9.42
C LEU A 19 23.24 -31.42 -9.88
N ALA A 20 23.53 -31.75 -11.14
CA ALA A 20 23.38 -33.12 -11.63
C ALA A 20 24.39 -34.08 -10.98
N TRP A 21 25.61 -33.63 -10.69
CA TRP A 21 26.62 -34.41 -9.98
C TRP A 21 26.21 -34.65 -8.52
N ALA A 22 25.83 -33.58 -7.81
CA ALA A 22 25.38 -33.63 -6.43
C ALA A 22 24.14 -34.53 -6.27
N ALA A 23 23.10 -34.32 -7.08
CA ALA A 23 21.89 -35.13 -7.05
C ALA A 23 22.15 -36.61 -7.37
N THR A 24 23.07 -36.94 -8.30
CA THR A 24 23.44 -38.35 -8.57
C THR A 24 24.08 -39.00 -7.35
N GLY A 25 25.08 -38.33 -6.75
CA GLY A 25 25.81 -38.86 -5.61
C GLY A 25 24.98 -38.95 -4.34
N LEU A 26 24.15 -37.93 -4.06
CA LEU A 26 23.20 -37.92 -2.94
C LEU A 26 22.10 -38.99 -3.11
N ALA A 27 21.60 -39.20 -4.33
CA ALA A 27 20.62 -40.26 -4.59
C ALA A 27 21.23 -41.66 -4.37
N GLY A 28 22.47 -41.88 -4.81
CA GLY A 28 23.22 -43.11 -4.52
C GLY A 28 23.44 -43.32 -3.03
N LEU A 29 23.89 -42.28 -2.32
CA LEU A 29 24.12 -42.31 -0.87
C LEU A 29 22.84 -42.61 -0.07
N LEU A 30 21.70 -42.05 -0.47
CA LEU A 30 20.41 -42.28 0.17
C LEU A 30 19.77 -43.64 -0.20
N ALA A 31 20.13 -44.25 -1.34
CA ALA A 31 19.60 -45.53 -1.78
C ALA A 31 20.46 -46.73 -1.34
N HIS A 32 21.77 -46.56 -1.23
CA HIS A 32 22.75 -47.65 -1.05
C HIS A 32 23.79 -47.37 0.05
N GLU A 33 23.55 -46.37 0.91
CA GLU A 33 24.40 -45.97 2.05
C GLU A 33 25.88 -45.65 1.71
N SER A 34 26.17 -45.48 0.42
CA SER A 34 27.51 -45.31 -0.13
C SER A 34 27.48 -44.38 -1.35
N TRP A 35 28.56 -43.61 -1.56
CA TRP A 35 28.69 -42.78 -2.74
C TRP A 35 29.04 -43.66 -3.95
N PRO A 36 28.34 -43.57 -5.09
CA PRO A 36 28.57 -44.47 -6.22
C PRO A 36 29.95 -44.28 -6.87
N ASP A 37 30.60 -45.41 -7.17
CA ASP A 37 31.90 -45.43 -7.85
C ASP A 37 31.76 -44.93 -9.30
N GLY A 38 32.69 -44.10 -9.76
CA GLY A 38 32.69 -43.58 -11.13
C GLY A 38 31.84 -42.31 -11.37
N VAL A 39 31.03 -41.87 -10.41
CA VAL A 39 30.28 -40.59 -10.48
C VAL A 39 31.23 -39.41 -10.29
N THR A 40 31.84 -38.99 -11.40
CA THR A 40 32.85 -37.92 -11.46
C THR A 40 32.26 -36.62 -12.01
N PHE A 41 32.63 -35.49 -11.40
CA PHE A 41 32.20 -34.16 -11.84
C PHE A 41 32.55 -33.88 -13.32
N THR A 42 33.69 -34.39 -13.79
CA THR A 42 34.13 -34.28 -15.19
C THR A 42 33.30 -35.10 -16.17
N GLY A 43 32.67 -36.20 -15.73
CA GLY A 43 31.74 -37.00 -16.54
C GLY A 43 30.33 -36.42 -16.62
N THR A 44 29.95 -35.55 -15.68
CA THR A 44 28.57 -35.05 -15.55
C THR A 44 28.00 -34.31 -16.77
N PRO A 45 28.77 -33.52 -17.56
CA PRO A 45 28.21 -32.90 -18.77
C PRO A 45 27.75 -33.91 -19.83
N LEU A 46 28.38 -35.09 -19.89
CA LEU A 46 27.95 -36.18 -20.77
C LEU A 46 26.71 -36.88 -20.18
N ALA A 47 26.72 -37.17 -18.89
CA ALA A 47 25.56 -37.74 -18.18
C ALA A 47 24.30 -36.86 -18.33
N LEU A 48 24.45 -35.54 -18.21
CA LEU A 48 23.35 -34.58 -18.38
C LEU A 48 22.79 -34.56 -19.81
N ARG A 49 23.63 -34.79 -20.82
CA ARG A 49 23.22 -34.95 -22.22
C ARG A 49 22.40 -36.22 -22.42
N GLU A 50 22.86 -37.36 -21.89
CA GLU A 50 22.14 -38.63 -22.00
C GLU A 50 20.81 -38.60 -21.23
N LEU A 51 20.77 -37.99 -20.04
CA LEU A 51 19.53 -37.76 -19.28
C LEU A 51 18.54 -36.83 -19.99
N ALA A 52 19.01 -35.90 -20.83
CA ALA A 52 18.12 -35.06 -21.65
C ALA A 52 17.43 -35.85 -22.78
N THR A 53 18.04 -36.95 -23.25
CA THR A 53 17.46 -37.85 -24.26
C THR A 53 16.73 -39.06 -23.66
N ALA A 54 17.15 -39.54 -22.50
CA ALA A 54 16.62 -40.72 -21.82
C ALA A 54 16.48 -40.45 -20.29
N PRO A 55 15.50 -39.63 -19.87
CA PRO A 55 15.42 -39.14 -18.48
C PRO A 55 15.13 -40.19 -17.41
N GLN A 56 14.85 -41.45 -17.79
CA GLN A 56 14.59 -42.55 -16.87
C GLN A 56 15.79 -43.49 -16.71
N ASP A 57 16.84 -43.37 -17.53
CA ASP A 57 17.97 -44.30 -17.59
C ASP A 57 19.26 -43.68 -17.00
N LEU A 58 19.40 -43.76 -15.67
CA LEU A 58 20.63 -43.34 -14.99
C LEU A 58 21.84 -44.21 -15.35
N SER A 59 21.63 -45.48 -15.71
CA SER A 59 22.70 -46.40 -16.12
C SER A 59 23.34 -45.99 -17.45
N ALA A 60 22.54 -45.54 -18.43
CA ALA A 60 23.04 -44.95 -19.67
C ALA A 60 23.80 -43.64 -19.42
N ALA A 61 23.36 -42.83 -18.46
CA ALA A 61 24.02 -41.59 -18.08
C ALA A 61 25.39 -41.80 -17.38
N TRP A 62 25.55 -42.91 -16.65
CA TRP A 62 26.76 -43.26 -15.89
C TRP A 62 27.29 -44.65 -16.25
N PRO A 63 27.80 -44.85 -17.49
CA PRO A 63 28.13 -46.18 -18.02
C PRO A 63 29.34 -46.85 -17.34
N HIS A 64 30.08 -46.12 -16.51
CA HIS A 64 31.22 -46.62 -15.73
C HIS A 64 30.88 -46.88 -14.26
N THR A 65 29.64 -46.60 -13.83
CA THR A 65 29.14 -46.86 -12.49
C THR A 65 28.32 -48.15 -12.48
N PRO A 66 28.55 -49.09 -11.53
CA PRO A 66 27.72 -50.28 -11.42
C PRO A 66 26.24 -49.93 -11.22
N ALA A 67 25.36 -50.48 -12.05
CA ALA A 67 23.92 -50.17 -12.01
C ALA A 67 23.28 -50.47 -10.64
N SER A 68 23.87 -51.40 -9.86
CA SER A 68 23.46 -51.72 -8.48
C SER A 68 23.84 -50.67 -7.42
N GLN A 69 24.56 -49.61 -7.79
CA GLN A 69 24.86 -48.46 -6.92
C GLN A 69 24.02 -47.22 -7.28
N LEU A 70 23.32 -47.23 -8.42
CA LEU A 70 22.53 -46.09 -8.92
C LEU A 70 21.10 -46.16 -8.38
N SER A 71 20.61 -45.04 -7.84
CA SER A 71 19.22 -44.90 -7.39
C SER A 71 18.21 -45.01 -8.54
N GLY A 72 16.96 -45.40 -8.23
CA GLY A 72 15.85 -45.22 -9.17
C GLY A 72 15.64 -43.75 -9.56
N TYR A 73 15.28 -43.51 -10.82
CA TYR A 73 15.21 -42.17 -11.44
C TYR A 73 14.37 -41.14 -10.65
N GLY A 74 13.32 -41.58 -9.96
CA GLY A 74 12.47 -40.70 -9.15
C GLY A 74 13.20 -40.03 -7.99
N LEU A 75 14.16 -40.70 -7.35
CA LEU A 75 14.95 -40.13 -6.25
C LEU A 75 15.94 -39.08 -6.78
N PHE A 76 16.63 -39.40 -7.87
CA PHE A 76 17.52 -38.48 -8.58
C PHE A 76 16.79 -37.19 -8.99
N TRP A 77 15.66 -37.30 -9.69
CA TRP A 77 14.90 -36.11 -10.11
C TRP A 77 14.31 -35.33 -8.94
N GLY A 78 13.89 -36.01 -7.87
CA GLY A 78 13.43 -35.36 -6.64
C GLY A 78 14.50 -34.48 -6.00
N LEU A 79 15.74 -34.99 -5.89
CA LEU A 79 16.88 -34.25 -5.37
C LEU A 79 17.32 -33.13 -6.31
N PHE A 80 17.45 -33.40 -7.61
CA PHE A 80 17.85 -32.40 -8.60
C PHE A 80 16.89 -31.20 -8.64
N ILE A 81 15.58 -31.45 -8.61
CA ILE A 81 14.55 -30.40 -8.56
C ILE A 81 14.56 -29.68 -7.20
N GLY A 82 14.78 -30.41 -6.10
CA GLY A 82 14.89 -29.85 -4.76
C GLY A 82 16.08 -28.89 -4.60
N GLU A 83 17.27 -29.31 -5.03
CA GLU A 83 18.48 -28.49 -5.03
C GLU A 83 18.34 -27.26 -5.93
N LEU A 84 17.74 -27.42 -7.12
CA LEU A 84 17.44 -26.31 -8.03
C LEU A 84 16.51 -25.28 -7.38
N LEU A 85 15.44 -25.74 -6.70
CA LEU A 85 14.51 -24.87 -5.98
C LEU A 85 15.21 -24.09 -4.86
N VAL A 86 16.04 -24.78 -4.06
CA VAL A 86 16.85 -24.15 -2.99
C VAL A 86 17.80 -23.10 -3.56
N LEU A 87 18.49 -23.41 -4.66
CA LEU A 87 19.40 -22.47 -5.34
C LEU A 87 18.67 -21.23 -5.87
N VAL A 88 17.49 -21.39 -6.46
CA VAL A 88 16.64 -20.26 -6.90
C VAL A 88 16.20 -19.39 -5.72
N VAL A 89 15.69 -20.00 -4.63
CA VAL A 89 15.26 -19.27 -3.43
C VAL A 89 16.43 -18.51 -2.80
N LEU A 90 17.59 -19.16 -2.67
CA LEU A 90 18.80 -18.54 -2.10
C LEU A 90 19.31 -17.40 -2.99
N THR A 91 19.27 -17.54 -4.31
CA THR A 91 19.66 -16.48 -5.26
C THR A 91 18.75 -15.25 -5.12
N VAL A 92 17.43 -15.45 -5.07
CA VAL A 92 16.46 -14.35 -4.84
C VAL A 92 16.67 -13.70 -3.47
N PHE A 93 16.90 -14.49 -2.42
CA PHE A 93 17.14 -13.99 -1.07
C PHE A 93 18.43 -13.18 -0.96
N VAL A 94 19.53 -13.65 -1.56
CA VAL A 94 20.81 -12.92 -1.60
C VAL A 94 20.66 -11.63 -2.40
N LEU A 95 20.01 -11.66 -3.57
CA LEU A 95 19.80 -10.47 -4.39
C LEU A 95 18.97 -9.40 -3.64
N GLY A 96 17.86 -9.80 -3.00
CA GLY A 96 17.04 -8.92 -2.18
C GLY A 96 17.71 -8.44 -0.89
N SER A 97 18.69 -9.18 -0.36
CA SER A 97 19.46 -8.78 0.83
C SER A 97 20.62 -7.85 0.47
N VAL A 98 21.31 -8.08 -0.65
CA VAL A 98 22.35 -7.19 -1.18
C VAL A 98 21.76 -5.87 -1.66
N ALA A 99 20.56 -5.87 -2.27
CA ALA A 99 19.86 -4.64 -2.62
C ALA A 99 19.55 -3.79 -1.37
N ARG A 100 19.00 -4.40 -0.31
CA ARG A 100 18.77 -3.74 0.99
C ARG A 100 20.07 -3.26 1.63
N TRP A 101 21.16 -4.03 1.56
CA TRP A 101 22.44 -3.64 2.15
C TRP A 101 23.12 -2.48 1.40
N ARG A 102 23.03 -2.45 0.06
CA ARG A 102 23.58 -1.35 -0.76
C ARG A 102 22.88 -0.02 -0.47
N THR A 103 21.55 0.01 -0.41
CA THR A 103 20.80 1.25 -0.11
C THR A 103 21.09 1.79 1.29
N VAL A 104 21.33 0.93 2.28
CA VAL A 104 21.78 1.34 3.63
C VAL A 104 23.24 1.84 3.62
N ARG A 105 24.10 1.23 2.81
CA ARG A 105 25.53 1.58 2.74
C ARG A 105 25.79 2.86 1.95
N GLU A 106 24.96 3.19 0.96
CA GLU A 106 25.00 4.45 0.22
C GLU A 106 24.64 5.62 1.13
N ARG A 107 23.54 5.52 1.90
CA ARG A 107 23.17 6.52 2.94
C ARG A 107 24.30 6.78 3.94
N ARG A 108 24.91 5.72 4.48
CA ARG A 108 26.08 5.83 5.38
C ARG A 108 27.34 6.40 4.72
N ARG A 109 27.42 6.45 3.39
CA ARG A 109 28.55 7.02 2.64
C ARG A 109 28.31 8.50 2.36
N GLU A 110 27.07 8.90 2.11
CA GLU A 110 26.64 10.30 2.02
C GLU A 110 26.76 11.01 3.38
N GLU A 111 26.33 10.36 4.47
CA GLU A 111 26.51 10.84 5.86
C GLU A 111 27.98 11.16 6.18
N ARG A 112 28.93 10.34 5.69
CA ARG A 112 30.38 10.56 5.89
C ARG A 112 31.00 11.59 4.94
N LEU A 113 30.38 11.88 3.81
CA LEU A 113 30.88 12.84 2.82
C LEU A 113 30.37 14.26 3.08
N TYR A 114 29.26 14.42 3.80
CA TYR A 114 28.61 15.72 4.04
C TYR A 114 28.36 16.07 5.51
N GLY A 115 28.79 15.25 6.48
CA GLY A 115 28.53 15.46 7.91
C GLY A 115 29.75 15.46 8.82
N ALA A 116 30.40 16.63 9.00
CA ALA A 116 30.88 17.15 10.30
C ALA A 116 31.73 18.44 10.16
N PRO A 117 31.23 19.58 10.68
CA PRO A 117 32.04 20.48 11.51
C PRO A 117 31.78 20.25 13.01
N HIS A 118 32.65 20.83 13.86
CA HIS A 118 32.76 20.56 15.30
C HIS A 118 31.51 20.82 16.17
N GLU A 119 31.32 19.95 17.17
CA GLU A 119 31.45 20.22 18.63
C GLU A 119 31.64 18.86 19.34
N ALA A 120 32.80 18.55 19.95
CA ALA A 120 33.30 18.97 21.27
C ALA A 120 32.80 18.09 22.46
N HIS A 121 33.59 17.06 22.78
CA HIS A 121 33.70 16.35 24.08
C HIS A 121 32.44 15.80 24.78
N GLN A 122 32.34 14.46 24.84
CA GLN A 122 32.55 13.73 26.10
C GLN A 122 33.05 12.30 25.84
N THR A 123 33.78 11.75 26.81
CA THR A 123 34.66 10.56 26.69
C THR A 123 34.09 9.36 27.46
N HIS A 124 34.60 8.15 27.18
CA HIS A 124 34.28 6.83 27.81
C HIS A 124 32.97 6.18 27.30
N GLU A 125 32.90 4.86 27.05
CA GLU A 125 33.91 3.78 27.00
C GLU A 125 33.31 2.56 26.26
N ALA A 126 34.14 1.62 25.80
CA ALA A 126 33.71 0.38 25.14
C ALA A 126 34.88 -0.63 25.13
N PRO A 127 34.66 -1.94 24.86
CA PRO A 127 33.45 -2.76 25.01
C PRO A 127 33.70 -4.09 25.77
N GLU A 128 32.66 -4.81 26.21
CA GLU A 128 32.76 -6.26 26.45
C GLU A 128 31.53 -7.06 25.96
N THR A 129 31.75 -8.36 25.75
CA THR A 129 30.98 -9.30 24.91
C THR A 129 30.24 -10.40 25.74
N HIS A 130 29.69 -11.40 25.03
CA HIS A 130 29.05 -12.65 25.51
C HIS A 130 27.53 -12.53 25.78
N GLU A 131 26.69 -13.08 24.89
CA GLU A 131 26.25 -14.50 24.73
C GLU A 131 25.04 -14.82 25.64
N ALA A 132 23.85 -15.11 25.07
CA ALA A 132 23.34 -16.46 24.75
C ALA A 132 22.85 -17.22 26.01
N TYR A 133 21.74 -17.99 26.05
CA TYR A 133 20.71 -18.38 25.07
C TYR A 133 19.53 -19.03 25.87
N ARG A 134 18.30 -19.02 25.34
CA ARG A 134 17.19 -19.99 25.61
C ARG A 134 16.57 -19.97 27.04
N THR A 135 15.30 -19.57 27.22
CA THR A 135 14.05 -20.35 26.98
C THR A 135 13.71 -21.34 28.09
N HIS A 136 12.63 -21.08 28.85
CA HIS A 136 11.43 -21.95 28.89
C HIS A 136 10.26 -21.34 29.70
N GLU A 137 9.08 -21.31 29.05
CA GLU A 137 7.73 -21.31 29.64
C GLU A 137 7.29 -22.76 29.99
N PRO A 138 6.12 -23.01 30.63
CA PRO A 138 5.52 -22.36 31.82
C PRO A 138 4.92 -23.45 32.78
N GLN A 139 3.80 -23.15 33.46
CA GLN A 139 2.98 -24.06 34.32
C GLN A 139 3.61 -24.43 35.70
N GLU A 140 2.86 -24.65 36.78
CA GLU A 140 1.40 -24.74 36.98
C GLU A 140 1.00 -24.29 38.40
N ALA A 141 -0.26 -23.89 38.62
CA ALA A 141 -0.76 -23.40 39.91
C ALA A 141 -1.43 -24.50 40.77
N ARG A 142 -1.17 -24.49 42.09
CA ARG A 142 -2.11 -25.03 43.10
C ARG A 142 -1.82 -24.48 44.51
N GLN A 143 -2.82 -23.81 45.13
CA GLN A 143 -2.89 -23.57 46.58
C GLN A 143 -3.62 -24.76 47.26
N PRO A 144 -3.61 -24.90 48.60
CA PRO A 144 -4.61 -24.21 49.44
C PRO A 144 -4.18 -23.74 50.86
N HIS A 145 -4.78 -22.62 51.30
CA HIS A 145 -5.30 -22.23 52.63
C HIS A 145 -4.62 -22.62 53.97
N THR A 146 -4.60 -21.68 54.94
CA THR A 146 -5.36 -21.79 56.22
C THR A 146 -5.42 -20.45 57.00
N THR A 147 -6.56 -20.25 57.66
CA THR A 147 -7.09 -19.13 58.49
C THR A 147 -6.30 -18.75 59.78
N ALA A 148 -6.32 -17.46 60.16
CA ALA A 148 -6.52 -16.98 61.54
C ALA A 148 -6.73 -15.44 61.65
N GLU A 149 -7.82 -15.02 62.28
CA GLU A 149 -8.09 -13.67 62.85
C GLU A 149 -7.71 -13.63 64.36
N PRO A 150 -8.09 -12.61 65.18
CA PRO A 150 -7.95 -11.14 65.07
C PRO A 150 -7.22 -10.57 66.33
N HIS A 151 -7.00 -9.24 66.45
CA HIS A 151 -7.16 -8.49 67.74
C HIS A 151 -7.06 -6.96 67.63
N GLU A 152 -7.60 -6.29 68.66
CA GLU A 152 -7.89 -4.85 68.78
C GLU A 152 -7.91 -4.49 70.32
N ILE A 153 -7.94 -3.25 70.84
CA ILE A 153 -8.13 -1.94 70.20
C ILE A 153 -7.02 -0.87 70.50
N PRO A 154 -6.96 -0.13 71.65
CA PRO A 154 -6.96 1.33 71.47
C PRO A 154 -5.94 2.19 72.24
N THR A 155 -6.01 3.50 71.95
CA THR A 155 -5.95 4.64 72.90
C THR A 155 -4.66 5.48 73.03
N SER A 156 -4.84 6.75 72.59
CA SER A 156 -4.38 8.03 73.18
C SER A 156 -3.10 8.78 72.75
N ALA A 157 -3.35 10.09 72.64
CA ALA A 157 -2.50 11.24 73.01
C ALA A 157 -1.45 11.77 72.01
N GLN A 158 -1.92 12.68 71.16
CA GLN A 158 -1.15 13.78 70.56
C GLN A 158 -0.87 14.87 71.62
N PRO A 159 0.31 15.53 71.58
CA PRO A 159 0.32 17.00 71.44
C PRO A 159 1.21 17.53 70.30
N GLU A 160 1.11 18.85 70.07
CA GLU A 160 1.56 19.63 68.91
C GLU A 160 3.07 19.98 68.80
N PRO A 161 3.55 20.52 67.65
CA PRO A 161 4.97 20.64 67.28
C PRO A 161 5.62 21.97 67.70
N PRO A 162 6.91 22.20 67.33
CA PRO A 162 7.12 23.11 66.18
C PRO A 162 8.35 22.84 65.28
N ALA A 163 8.28 23.46 64.10
CA ALA A 163 9.37 23.98 63.25
C ALA A 163 10.35 23.04 62.51
N THR A 164 10.23 23.11 61.18
CA THR A 164 11.11 22.65 60.09
C THR A 164 12.55 23.19 60.15
N PRO A 165 13.50 22.52 59.46
CA PRO A 165 13.86 23.01 58.11
C PRO A 165 13.76 21.96 57.00
N SER A 166 13.55 22.46 55.77
CA SER A 166 13.38 21.68 54.54
C SER A 166 14.72 21.35 53.87
N LEU A 167 14.81 20.20 53.18
CA LEU A 167 15.50 20.09 51.89
C LEU A 167 14.97 18.88 51.09
N ALA A 168 14.77 19.11 49.79
CA ALA A 168 13.94 18.30 48.89
C ALA A 168 14.38 16.84 48.72
N LYS A 169 13.40 15.92 48.65
CA LYS A 169 13.52 14.60 48.01
C LYS A 169 12.88 14.63 46.63
N THR A 170 13.50 13.92 45.69
CA THR A 170 13.05 13.72 44.32
C THR A 170 11.71 12.99 44.25
N THR A 171 10.77 13.55 43.49
CA THR A 171 9.50 12.91 43.12
C THR A 171 9.72 11.94 41.96
N PRO A 172 9.14 10.73 41.96
CA PRO A 172 9.20 9.82 40.81
C PRO A 172 8.39 10.36 39.62
N GLU A 173 8.88 10.03 38.42
CA GLU A 173 8.41 10.50 37.12
C GLU A 173 6.97 10.02 36.82
N ALA A 174 6.09 10.95 36.46
CA ALA A 174 4.70 10.66 36.12
C ALA A 174 4.55 10.22 34.66
N PRO A 175 3.65 9.26 34.34
CA PRO A 175 3.45 8.80 32.97
C PRO A 175 2.91 9.91 32.07
N THR A 176 3.41 9.94 30.82
CA THR A 176 3.13 10.97 29.81
C THR A 176 1.62 11.17 29.61
N ALA A 177 1.14 12.38 29.88
CA ALA A 177 -0.26 12.73 29.68
C ALA A 177 -0.65 12.61 28.19
N PRO A 178 -1.87 12.14 27.86
CA PRO A 178 -2.36 12.17 26.49
C PRO A 178 -2.47 13.62 26.00
N LEU A 179 -2.15 13.86 24.73
CA LEU A 179 -2.27 15.17 24.09
C LEU A 179 -3.74 15.59 24.01
N THR A 180 -4.23 16.29 25.03
CA THR A 180 -5.56 16.92 25.04
C THR A 180 -5.51 18.16 24.15
N LEU A 181 -5.67 17.96 22.84
CA LEU A 181 -5.90 19.05 21.90
C LEU A 181 -7.27 19.68 22.24
N PRO A 182 -7.35 21.01 22.43
CA PRO A 182 -8.65 21.69 22.43
C PRO A 182 -9.32 21.49 21.06
N SER A 183 -10.66 21.54 21.02
CA SER A 183 -11.51 21.19 19.87
C SER A 183 -10.89 21.61 18.52
N PRO A 184 -10.82 20.70 17.52
CA PRO A 184 -9.97 20.88 16.36
C PRO A 184 -10.33 22.16 15.62
N ARG A 185 -9.39 23.12 15.60
CA ARG A 185 -9.47 24.28 14.72
C ARG A 185 -9.17 23.78 13.30
N ILE A 186 -10.22 23.55 12.52
CA ILE A 186 -10.13 23.09 11.14
C ILE A 186 -9.89 24.31 10.23
N PRO A 187 -9.05 24.24 9.17
CA PRO A 187 -8.27 23.09 8.68
C PRO A 187 -7.11 22.70 9.59
N LEU A 188 -6.88 21.38 9.69
CA LEU A 188 -5.87 20.80 10.59
C LEU A 188 -4.96 19.82 9.83
N LEU A 189 -3.65 19.89 10.10
CA LEU A 189 -2.63 19.03 9.51
C LEU A 189 -1.78 18.38 10.62
N VAL A 190 -1.92 17.06 10.80
CA VAL A 190 -1.25 16.30 11.87
C VAL A 190 -0.23 15.32 11.29
N TYR A 191 0.95 15.27 11.90
CA TYR A 191 1.98 14.26 11.59
C TYR A 191 2.17 13.38 12.82
N ALA A 192 1.73 12.11 12.76
CA ALA A 192 1.78 11.20 13.90
C ALA A 192 1.71 9.71 13.48
N PRO A 193 2.27 8.80 14.28
CA PRO A 193 2.07 7.36 14.11
C PRO A 193 0.60 6.97 14.35
N ALA A 194 0.17 5.85 13.76
CA ALA A 194 -1.23 5.40 13.77
C ALA A 194 -1.95 5.48 15.14
N PRO A 195 -1.42 4.95 16.27
CA PRO A 195 -2.11 5.01 17.56
C PRO A 195 -2.32 6.43 18.09
N ALA A 196 -1.46 7.39 17.72
CA ALA A 196 -1.58 8.79 18.12
C ALA A 196 -2.53 9.59 17.20
N ARG A 197 -2.77 9.13 15.96
CA ARG A 197 -3.76 9.75 15.06
C ARG A 197 -5.19 9.39 15.46
N ARG A 198 -5.45 8.11 15.78
CA ARG A 198 -6.81 7.58 15.97
C ARG A 198 -7.73 8.43 16.86
N PRO A 199 -7.32 8.93 18.05
CA PRO A 199 -8.20 9.74 18.89
C PRO A 199 -8.67 11.02 18.18
N THR A 200 -7.78 11.67 17.42
CA THR A 200 -8.11 12.88 16.63
C THR A 200 -9.11 12.55 15.51
N VAL A 201 -8.94 11.40 14.84
CA VAL A 201 -9.84 10.92 13.78
C VAL A 201 -11.24 10.64 14.31
N VAL A 202 -11.34 9.87 15.40
CA VAL A 202 -12.62 9.52 16.04
C VAL A 202 -13.33 10.78 16.55
N GLN A 203 -12.61 11.69 17.17
CA GLN A 203 -13.18 12.95 17.67
C GLN A 203 -13.68 13.83 16.52
N ALA A 204 -12.90 13.99 15.44
CA ALA A 204 -13.31 14.74 14.25
C ALA A 204 -14.59 14.21 13.59
N ILE A 205 -14.82 12.89 13.60
CA ILE A 205 -16.03 12.27 13.04
C ILE A 205 -17.26 12.50 13.95
N ARG A 206 -17.04 12.57 15.27
CA ARG A 206 -18.09 12.89 16.26
C ARG A 206 -18.46 14.37 16.22
N ASP A 207 -17.49 15.25 16.02
CA ASP A 207 -17.66 16.72 15.98
C ASP A 207 -18.18 17.25 14.63
N ALA A 208 -18.24 16.40 13.59
CA ALA A 208 -18.79 16.79 12.29
C ALA A 208 -20.33 16.97 12.37
N GLU A 209 -20.83 18.20 12.39
CA GLU A 209 -22.29 18.45 12.45
C GLU A 209 -23.00 18.09 11.15
N GLY A 210 -22.37 18.38 10.01
CA GLY A 210 -22.88 18.13 8.66
C GLY A 210 -22.49 16.76 8.08
N PRO A 211 -22.56 16.59 6.75
CA PRO A 211 -22.08 15.40 6.08
C PRO A 211 -20.56 15.24 6.24
N ALA A 212 -20.04 14.03 6.03
CA ALA A 212 -18.61 13.77 6.16
C ALA A 212 -18.05 12.78 5.12
N LEU A 213 -16.80 13.02 4.71
CA LEU A 213 -15.97 12.08 3.97
C LEU A 213 -14.84 11.61 4.90
N VAL A 214 -14.78 10.32 5.18
CA VAL A 214 -13.76 9.70 6.05
C VAL A 214 -12.88 8.79 5.22
N VAL A 215 -11.62 9.17 5.00
CA VAL A 215 -10.57 8.27 4.49
C VAL A 215 -9.81 7.71 5.68
N THR A 216 -9.58 6.39 5.76
CA THR A 216 -8.79 5.79 6.84
C THR A 216 -8.20 4.42 6.46
N SER A 217 -7.06 4.08 7.06
CA SER A 217 -6.47 2.74 7.02
C SER A 217 -6.99 1.80 8.12
N ASP A 218 -7.79 2.31 9.06
CA ASP A 218 -8.20 1.60 10.27
C ASP A 218 -9.71 1.29 10.23
N PRO A 219 -10.12 0.05 9.91
CA PRO A 219 -11.53 -0.33 9.82
C PRO A 219 -12.27 -0.23 11.17
N THR A 220 -11.54 -0.16 12.29
CA THR A 220 -12.15 0.04 13.61
C THR A 220 -12.61 1.50 13.82
N VAL A 221 -12.14 2.47 13.00
CA VAL A 221 -12.71 3.84 12.98
C VAL A 221 -14.18 3.76 12.56
N TRP A 222 -14.45 3.09 11.43
CA TRP A 222 -15.82 2.85 10.94
C TRP A 222 -16.66 2.09 11.96
N ALA A 223 -16.13 0.99 12.51
CA ALA A 223 -16.87 0.15 13.46
C ALA A 223 -17.34 0.92 14.70
N GLU A 224 -16.49 1.80 15.24
CA GLU A 224 -16.79 2.62 16.42
C GLU A 224 -17.76 3.78 16.11
N THR A 225 -17.58 4.45 14.97
CA THR A 225 -18.27 5.73 14.68
C THR A 225 -19.55 5.60 13.85
N LYS A 226 -19.74 4.52 13.09
CA LYS A 226 -20.92 4.30 12.21
C LYS A 226 -22.25 4.46 12.94
N ASN A 227 -22.38 3.95 14.16
CA ASN A 227 -23.64 3.96 14.92
C ASN A 227 -24.01 5.37 15.43
N ALA A 228 -23.03 6.26 15.61
CA ALA A 228 -23.27 7.66 15.91
C ALA A 228 -23.67 8.42 14.63
N ARG A 229 -22.93 8.22 13.54
CA ARG A 229 -23.21 8.84 12.24
C ARG A 229 -24.58 8.46 11.66
N ALA A 230 -25.01 7.21 11.84
CA ALA A 230 -26.31 6.71 11.40
C ALA A 230 -27.52 7.39 12.07
N LYS A 231 -27.31 8.17 13.13
CA LYS A 231 -28.35 9.01 13.76
C LYS A 231 -28.51 10.37 13.09
N LEU A 232 -27.53 10.79 12.27
CA LEU A 232 -27.48 12.09 11.60
C LEU A 232 -27.82 11.97 10.11
N GLY A 233 -27.46 10.84 9.47
CA GLY A 233 -27.73 10.59 8.06
C GLY A 233 -27.30 9.20 7.59
N PRO A 234 -27.44 8.88 6.30
CA PRO A 234 -27.05 7.58 5.75
C PRO A 234 -25.53 7.36 5.89
N VAL A 235 -25.14 6.15 6.32
CA VAL A 235 -23.74 5.75 6.43
C VAL A 235 -23.39 4.80 5.29
N LEU A 236 -22.53 5.27 4.39
CA LEU A 236 -21.99 4.52 3.25
C LEU A 236 -20.56 4.07 3.56
N VAL A 237 -20.17 2.89 3.08
CA VAL A 237 -18.79 2.41 3.18
C VAL A 237 -18.34 1.86 1.83
N TYR A 238 -17.34 2.51 1.24
CA TYR A 238 -16.59 2.02 0.11
C TYR A 238 -15.31 1.37 0.61
N ASP A 239 -15.33 0.04 0.61
CA ASP A 239 -14.24 -0.81 1.07
C ASP A 239 -14.11 -1.98 0.08
N PRO A 240 -13.43 -1.76 -1.06
CA PRO A 240 -13.13 -2.80 -2.02
C PRO A 240 -12.13 -3.84 -1.47
N GLY A 241 -11.48 -3.58 -0.33
CA GLY A 241 -10.54 -4.51 0.31
C GLY A 241 -11.20 -5.54 1.24
N HIS A 242 -12.48 -5.33 1.60
CA HIS A 242 -13.23 -6.13 2.58
C HIS A 242 -12.64 -6.08 4.01
N LEU A 243 -12.09 -4.93 4.42
CA LEU A 243 -11.48 -4.68 5.72
C LEU A 243 -12.50 -4.45 6.87
N CYS A 244 -13.67 -3.89 6.56
CA CYS A 244 -14.76 -3.66 7.51
C CYS A 244 -15.70 -4.88 7.61
N ASP A 245 -16.16 -5.21 8.81
CA ASP A 245 -17.17 -6.28 9.02
C ASP A 245 -18.58 -5.79 8.65
N THR A 246 -18.91 -5.85 7.36
CA THR A 246 -20.23 -5.52 6.81
C THR A 246 -20.49 -6.19 5.46
N PRO A 247 -21.70 -6.72 5.21
CA PRO A 247 -22.15 -7.12 3.87
C PRO A 247 -22.64 -5.91 3.04
N ALA A 248 -23.05 -4.82 3.69
CA ALA A 248 -23.54 -3.61 3.03
C ALA A 248 -22.35 -2.71 2.67
N ARG A 249 -21.89 -2.81 1.42
CA ARG A 249 -20.81 -2.01 0.84
C ARG A 249 -21.33 -1.21 -0.35
N LEU A 250 -20.93 0.05 -0.46
CA LEU A 250 -21.18 0.86 -1.64
C LEU A 250 -20.40 0.28 -2.82
N HIS A 251 -21.05 0.09 -3.96
CA HIS A 251 -20.38 -0.25 -5.22
C HIS A 251 -20.39 0.96 -6.15
N TRP A 252 -19.24 1.28 -6.76
CA TRP A 252 -19.07 2.52 -7.51
C TRP A 252 -18.22 2.30 -8.77
N PRO A 253 -18.79 2.39 -9.98
CA PRO A 253 -18.04 2.32 -11.22
C PRO A 253 -17.27 3.63 -11.44
N PRO A 254 -15.94 3.60 -11.63
CA PRO A 254 -15.18 4.82 -11.93
C PRO A 254 -15.60 5.54 -13.22
N THR A 255 -16.34 4.88 -14.13
CA THR A 255 -16.96 5.51 -15.31
C THR A 255 -18.16 6.41 -14.98
N ALA A 256 -18.69 6.40 -13.74
CA ALA A 256 -19.83 7.24 -13.35
C ALA A 256 -19.53 8.73 -13.59
N GLY A 257 -20.41 9.38 -14.36
CA GLY A 257 -20.33 10.79 -14.74
C GLY A 257 -19.30 11.10 -15.84
N CYS A 258 -18.55 10.11 -16.35
CA CYS A 258 -17.53 10.34 -17.37
C CYS A 258 -18.12 10.56 -18.78
N GLU A 259 -19.45 10.56 -18.93
CA GLU A 259 -20.14 11.13 -20.09
C GLU A 259 -19.80 12.61 -20.28
N ASP A 260 -19.48 13.32 -19.19
CA ASP A 260 -18.80 14.62 -19.23
C ASP A 260 -17.27 14.41 -19.40
N PRO A 261 -16.65 14.98 -20.46
CA PRO A 261 -15.21 14.83 -20.71
C PRO A 261 -14.31 15.46 -19.63
N ASP A 262 -14.79 16.48 -18.90
CA ASP A 262 -14.03 17.12 -17.82
C ASP A 262 -14.05 16.26 -16.56
N THR A 263 -15.22 15.71 -16.19
CA THR A 263 -15.33 14.66 -15.17
C THR A 263 -14.44 13.46 -15.51
N ALA A 264 -14.38 13.03 -16.79
CA ALA A 264 -13.47 11.97 -17.23
C ALA A 264 -11.98 12.34 -17.06
N ALA A 265 -11.60 13.61 -17.27
CA ALA A 265 -10.24 14.10 -17.07
C ALA A 265 -9.83 14.07 -15.59
N VAL A 266 -10.68 14.61 -14.71
CA VAL A 266 -10.48 14.62 -13.26
C VAL A 266 -10.45 13.19 -12.71
N ARG A 267 -11.32 12.31 -13.20
CA ARG A 267 -11.31 10.88 -12.87
C ARG A 267 -10.00 10.20 -13.27
N ALA A 268 -9.52 10.43 -14.50
CA ALA A 268 -8.27 9.86 -14.98
C ALA A 268 -7.06 10.32 -14.14
N ALA A 269 -6.99 11.62 -13.82
CA ALA A 269 -5.97 12.17 -12.96
C ALA A 269 -5.98 11.53 -11.56
N ALA A 270 -7.15 11.37 -10.94
CA ALA A 270 -7.29 10.77 -9.61
C ALA A 270 -6.99 9.27 -9.58
N LEU A 271 -7.39 8.50 -10.61
CA LEU A 271 -7.03 7.07 -10.74
C LEU A 271 -5.51 6.88 -10.90
N LEU A 272 -4.83 7.76 -11.63
CA LEU A 272 -3.38 7.64 -11.87
C LEU A 272 -2.52 8.27 -10.77
N ALA A 273 -3.08 9.15 -9.92
CA ALA A 273 -2.32 9.87 -8.89
C ALA A 273 -1.45 8.96 -7.98
N PRO A 274 -1.91 7.77 -7.52
CA PRO A 274 -1.08 6.84 -6.76
C PRO A 274 0.17 6.34 -7.48
N VAL A 275 0.04 6.02 -8.77
CA VAL A 275 1.11 5.40 -9.56
C VAL A 275 1.98 6.43 -10.29
N ARG A 276 1.55 7.70 -10.36
CA ARG A 276 2.15 8.74 -11.21
C ARG A 276 3.67 8.91 -10.93
N PRO A 277 4.51 8.87 -11.97
CA PRO A 277 5.91 9.28 -11.88
C PRO A 277 6.05 10.72 -11.38
N GLN A 278 7.15 11.02 -10.68
CA GLN A 278 7.41 12.34 -10.11
C GLN A 278 8.58 13.07 -10.76
N ALA A 279 9.48 12.37 -11.46
CA ALA A 279 10.57 13.02 -12.16
C ALA A 279 10.02 13.79 -13.36
N ARG A 280 10.49 15.02 -13.57
CA ARG A 280 10.01 15.90 -14.66
C ARG A 280 10.24 15.29 -16.05
N ILE A 281 11.24 14.43 -16.20
CA ILE A 281 11.53 13.70 -17.44
C ILE A 281 10.39 12.74 -17.85
N ASP A 282 9.64 12.22 -16.88
CA ASP A 282 8.52 11.30 -17.09
C ASP A 282 7.17 12.02 -17.30
N ALA A 283 7.13 13.36 -17.23
CA ALA A 283 5.89 14.14 -17.27
C ALA A 283 5.08 13.82 -18.55
N ALA A 284 5.73 13.81 -19.72
CA ALA A 284 5.07 13.50 -20.98
C ALA A 284 4.50 12.06 -21.04
N VAL A 285 5.11 11.10 -20.35
CA VAL A 285 4.57 9.73 -20.21
C VAL A 285 3.32 9.75 -19.34
N ALA A 286 3.36 10.44 -18.18
CA ALA A 286 2.23 10.56 -17.27
C ALA A 286 1.04 11.29 -17.90
N ASP A 287 1.30 12.34 -18.69
CA ASP A 287 0.25 13.07 -19.42
C ASP A 287 -0.35 12.20 -20.53
N THR A 288 0.47 11.46 -21.27
CA THR A 288 -0.02 10.48 -22.27
C THR A 288 -0.90 9.41 -21.60
N ALA A 289 -0.51 8.89 -20.44
CA ALA A 289 -1.27 7.90 -19.69
C ALA A 289 -2.63 8.45 -19.23
N GLN A 290 -2.68 9.71 -18.77
CA GLN A 290 -3.90 10.39 -18.37
C GLN A 290 -4.81 10.67 -19.58
N THR A 291 -4.26 11.12 -20.71
CA THR A 291 -5.01 11.33 -21.97
C THR A 291 -5.66 10.04 -22.46
N LEU A 292 -4.91 8.93 -22.50
CA LEU A 292 -5.44 7.62 -22.87
C LEU A 292 -6.60 7.22 -21.94
N LEU A 293 -6.41 7.35 -20.63
CA LEU A 293 -7.42 6.97 -19.64
C LEU A 293 -8.68 7.83 -19.69
N GLN A 294 -8.55 9.15 -19.83
CA GLN A 294 -9.69 10.06 -20.00
C GLN A 294 -10.55 9.63 -21.20
N CYS A 295 -9.90 9.39 -22.34
CA CYS A 295 -10.60 8.98 -23.56
C CYS A 295 -11.29 7.62 -23.40
N TRP A 296 -10.66 6.65 -22.72
CA TRP A 296 -11.26 5.34 -22.45
C TRP A 296 -12.41 5.41 -21.43
N LEU A 297 -12.30 6.20 -20.37
CA LEU A 297 -13.38 6.42 -19.40
C LEU A 297 -14.61 7.05 -20.07
N HIS A 298 -14.39 8.09 -20.87
CA HIS A 298 -15.46 8.76 -21.60
C HIS A 298 -16.10 7.84 -22.65
N ALA A 299 -15.29 7.13 -23.46
CA ALA A 299 -15.77 6.13 -24.42
C ALA A 299 -16.60 5.04 -23.75
N ALA A 300 -16.17 4.56 -22.57
CA ALA A 300 -16.91 3.56 -21.81
C ALA A 300 -18.24 4.13 -21.27
N ALA A 301 -18.25 5.34 -20.72
CA ALA A 301 -19.44 5.96 -20.16
C ALA A 301 -20.52 6.23 -21.22
N VAL A 302 -20.17 6.89 -22.34
CA VAL A 302 -21.17 7.27 -23.36
C VAL A 302 -21.85 6.07 -24.03
N ASP A 303 -21.15 4.94 -24.14
CA ASP A 303 -21.62 3.67 -24.74
C ASP A 303 -22.14 2.67 -23.69
N GLY A 304 -22.23 3.06 -22.40
CA GLY A 304 -22.75 2.22 -21.32
C GLY A 304 -21.89 0.98 -20.99
N ARG A 305 -20.59 1.02 -21.28
CA ARG A 305 -19.65 -0.10 -21.02
C ARG A 305 -19.28 -0.20 -19.54
N PRO A 306 -19.16 -1.41 -18.97
CA PRO A 306 -18.69 -1.61 -17.60
C PRO A 306 -17.19 -1.27 -17.47
N PHE A 307 -16.75 -0.81 -16.29
CA PHE A 307 -15.36 -0.36 -16.07
C PHE A 307 -14.27 -1.39 -16.44
N ARG A 308 -14.56 -2.69 -16.35
CA ARG A 308 -13.66 -3.76 -16.84
C ARG A 308 -13.25 -3.61 -18.32
N GLN A 309 -14.05 -2.92 -19.13
CA GLN A 309 -13.75 -2.60 -20.52
C GLN A 309 -12.59 -1.58 -20.64
N VAL A 310 -12.54 -0.60 -19.75
CA VAL A 310 -11.44 0.40 -19.69
C VAL A 310 -10.12 -0.30 -19.40
N ALA A 311 -10.11 -1.24 -18.44
CA ALA A 311 -8.94 -2.06 -18.15
C ALA A 311 -8.51 -2.96 -19.32
N ARG A 312 -9.47 -3.47 -20.12
CA ARG A 312 -9.18 -4.24 -21.35
C ARG A 312 -8.52 -3.37 -22.42
N TRP A 313 -8.96 -2.14 -22.61
CA TRP A 313 -8.32 -1.20 -23.53
C TRP A 313 -6.95 -0.75 -23.03
N ALA A 314 -6.79 -0.57 -21.71
CA ALA A 314 -5.51 -0.24 -21.08
C ALA A 314 -4.43 -1.32 -21.29
N SER A 315 -4.81 -2.61 -21.32
CA SER A 315 -3.89 -3.71 -21.65
C SER A 315 -3.64 -3.88 -23.16
N GLY A 316 -3.95 -2.87 -23.98
CA GLY A 316 -3.75 -2.87 -25.44
C GLY A 316 -4.76 -3.69 -26.25
N ALA A 317 -5.61 -4.49 -25.59
CA ALA A 317 -6.58 -5.33 -26.28
C ALA A 317 -7.70 -4.48 -26.91
N ALA A 318 -7.93 -4.66 -28.21
CA ALA A 318 -8.90 -3.88 -28.99
C ALA A 318 -8.70 -2.35 -28.92
N ALA A 319 -7.47 -1.86 -28.88
CA ALA A 319 -7.13 -0.43 -28.72
C ALA A 319 -7.83 0.56 -29.69
N HIS A 320 -8.24 0.11 -30.89
CA HIS A 320 -8.98 0.93 -31.87
C HIS A 320 -10.51 0.90 -31.72
N GLU A 321 -11.07 0.01 -30.89
CA GLU A 321 -12.49 -0.02 -30.53
C GLU A 321 -12.96 1.33 -29.93
N PRO A 322 -12.30 1.92 -28.92
CA PRO A 322 -12.71 3.21 -28.36
C PRO A 322 -12.55 4.37 -29.34
N VAL A 323 -11.55 4.35 -30.24
CA VAL A 323 -11.40 5.37 -31.30
C VAL A 323 -12.62 5.36 -32.23
N ARG A 324 -13.06 4.17 -32.68
CA ARG A 324 -14.25 4.03 -33.52
C ARG A 324 -15.51 4.50 -32.80
N LEU A 325 -15.69 4.07 -31.55
CA LEU A 325 -16.81 4.46 -30.69
C LEU A 325 -16.90 5.98 -30.56
N LEU A 326 -15.79 6.66 -30.22
CA LEU A 326 -15.75 8.11 -30.08
C LEU A 326 -15.96 8.87 -31.40
N ARG A 327 -15.71 8.24 -32.56
CA ARG A 327 -16.03 8.83 -33.88
C ARG A 327 -17.51 8.74 -34.24
N THR A 328 -18.21 7.69 -33.81
CA THR A 328 -19.57 7.38 -34.29
C THR A 328 -20.67 7.64 -33.26
N HIS A 329 -20.35 7.69 -31.97
CA HIS A 329 -21.35 7.81 -30.92
C HIS A 329 -21.82 9.27 -30.75
N PRO A 330 -23.13 9.57 -30.84
CA PRO A 330 -23.64 10.95 -30.90
C PRO A 330 -23.44 11.77 -29.62
N LYS A 331 -23.15 11.12 -28.49
CA LYS A 331 -22.81 11.79 -27.21
C LYS A 331 -21.31 11.90 -26.95
N ALA A 332 -20.45 11.42 -27.85
CA ALA A 332 -19.00 11.54 -27.67
C ALA A 332 -18.56 13.00 -27.81
N ALA A 333 -17.71 13.47 -26.89
CA ALA A 333 -17.16 14.81 -26.94
C ALA A 333 -16.26 14.99 -28.17
N SER A 334 -16.44 16.11 -28.87
CA SER A 334 -15.69 16.42 -30.08
C SER A 334 -14.17 16.46 -29.80
N GLY A 335 -13.38 16.01 -30.77
CA GLY A 335 -11.91 15.98 -30.66
C GLY A 335 -11.31 14.79 -29.90
N LEU A 336 -12.01 14.19 -28.91
CA LEU A 336 -11.44 13.09 -28.11
C LEU A 336 -11.07 11.86 -28.94
N ALA A 337 -11.78 11.58 -30.04
CA ALA A 337 -11.41 10.51 -30.96
C ALA A 337 -10.03 10.73 -31.61
N GLY A 338 -9.74 11.96 -32.04
CA GLY A 338 -8.46 12.33 -32.65
C GLY A 338 -7.33 12.46 -31.61
N LEU A 339 -7.66 12.92 -30.40
CA LEU A 339 -6.74 12.96 -29.27
C LEU A 339 -6.29 11.53 -28.87
N LEU A 340 -7.24 10.60 -28.78
CA LEU A 340 -6.95 9.18 -28.50
C LEU A 340 -6.13 8.53 -29.61
N GLU A 341 -6.49 8.75 -30.88
CA GLU A 341 -5.73 8.22 -32.02
C GLU A 341 -4.30 8.76 -32.04
N SER A 342 -4.11 10.07 -31.82
CA SER A 342 -2.78 10.70 -31.69
C SER A 342 -1.96 10.11 -30.54
N ALA A 343 -2.57 9.86 -29.37
CA ALA A 343 -1.90 9.21 -28.24
C ALA A 343 -1.55 7.73 -28.50
N LEU A 344 -2.33 7.00 -29.31
CA LEU A 344 -2.08 5.60 -29.67
C LEU A 344 -1.08 5.41 -30.83
N THR A 345 -0.92 6.42 -31.69
CA THR A 345 -0.10 6.35 -32.91
C THR A 345 1.16 7.21 -32.88
N GLY A 346 1.28 8.16 -31.95
CA GLY A 346 2.36 9.14 -31.90
C GLY A 346 3.73 8.55 -31.54
N TYR A 347 4.10 8.54 -30.25
CA TYR A 347 5.42 8.10 -29.79
C TYR A 347 5.34 6.67 -29.21
N PRO A 348 5.83 5.61 -29.88
CA PRO A 348 5.58 4.22 -29.48
C PRO A 348 6.08 3.87 -28.08
N GLU A 349 7.34 4.20 -27.77
CA GLU A 349 7.95 3.95 -26.45
C GLU A 349 7.20 4.67 -25.32
N ARG A 350 6.86 5.95 -25.53
CA ARG A 350 6.10 6.76 -24.57
C ARG A 350 4.70 6.17 -24.32
N ARG A 351 4.04 5.74 -25.39
CA ARG A 351 2.72 5.08 -25.34
C ARG A 351 2.80 3.76 -24.57
N GLU A 352 3.83 2.95 -24.80
CA GLU A 352 4.01 1.66 -24.13
C GLU A 352 4.18 1.85 -22.62
N VAL A 353 5.08 2.75 -22.18
CA VAL A 353 5.22 3.07 -20.73
C VAL A 353 3.94 3.70 -20.16
N ALA A 354 3.21 4.50 -20.95
CA ALA A 354 1.92 5.07 -20.55
C ALA A 354 0.80 4.02 -20.43
N GLN A 355 0.83 2.96 -21.24
CA GLN A 355 -0.06 1.80 -21.13
C GLN A 355 0.30 0.95 -19.90
N GLU A 356 1.59 0.68 -19.67
CA GLU A 356 2.05 -0.01 -18.45
C GLU A 356 1.61 0.73 -17.17
N LEU A 357 1.68 2.06 -17.15
CA LEU A 357 1.24 2.88 -16.02
C LEU A 357 -0.27 2.71 -15.74
N ASN A 358 -1.09 2.65 -16.80
CA ASN A 358 -2.52 2.37 -16.70
C ASN A 358 -2.82 0.94 -16.25
N VAL A 359 -2.15 -0.06 -16.82
CA VAL A 359 -2.27 -1.47 -16.41
C VAL A 359 -1.90 -1.62 -14.93
N ARG A 360 -0.86 -0.90 -14.46
CA ARG A 360 -0.46 -0.89 -13.06
C ARG A 360 -1.53 -0.30 -12.14
N ALA A 361 -2.14 0.82 -12.51
CA ALA A 361 -3.27 1.41 -11.77
C ALA A 361 -4.47 0.46 -11.65
N PHE A 362 -4.62 -0.51 -12.56
CA PHE A 362 -5.73 -1.47 -12.58
C PHE A 362 -5.34 -2.89 -12.16
N SER A 363 -4.12 -3.11 -11.63
CA SER A 363 -3.64 -4.46 -11.27
C SER A 363 -4.54 -5.18 -10.27
N ALA A 364 -5.22 -4.42 -9.39
CA ALA A 364 -6.14 -4.92 -8.38
C ALA A 364 -7.47 -5.45 -8.96
N LEU A 365 -7.82 -5.14 -10.22
CA LEU A 365 -8.98 -5.73 -10.91
C LEU A 365 -8.78 -7.22 -11.25
N SER A 366 -7.63 -7.81 -10.94
CA SER A 366 -7.44 -9.26 -10.91
C SER A 366 -8.30 -9.94 -9.82
N SER A 367 -8.53 -9.27 -8.69
CA SER A 367 -9.42 -9.72 -7.62
C SER A 367 -10.90 -9.58 -7.98
N VAL A 368 -11.70 -10.61 -7.66
CA VAL A 368 -13.15 -10.64 -7.93
C VAL A 368 -13.88 -9.49 -7.22
N HIS A 369 -13.72 -9.39 -5.90
CA HIS A 369 -14.37 -8.39 -5.05
C HIS A 369 -14.09 -6.94 -5.47
N ILE A 370 -12.89 -6.65 -5.99
CA ILE A 370 -12.54 -5.31 -6.47
C ILE A 370 -13.23 -4.99 -7.81
N ARG A 371 -13.45 -5.99 -8.69
CA ARG A 371 -14.27 -5.80 -9.90
C ARG A 371 -15.74 -5.61 -9.56
N GLU A 372 -16.24 -6.33 -8.56
CA GLU A 372 -17.61 -6.19 -8.06
C GLU A 372 -17.82 -4.78 -7.49
N ALA A 373 -16.92 -4.30 -6.63
CA ALA A 373 -16.93 -2.92 -6.12
C ALA A 373 -16.87 -1.83 -7.21
N CYS A 374 -16.48 -2.16 -8.45
CA CYS A 374 -16.53 -1.29 -9.62
C CYS A 374 -17.84 -1.42 -10.46
N THR A 375 -18.86 -2.09 -9.93
CA THR A 375 -20.13 -2.39 -10.62
C THR A 375 -21.30 -2.00 -9.71
N ALA A 376 -21.86 -0.80 -9.89
CA ALA A 376 -22.95 -0.29 -9.04
C ALA A 376 -24.20 -1.17 -9.08
N ASN A 377 -24.80 -1.38 -7.91
CA ASN A 377 -26.18 -1.83 -7.77
C ASN A 377 -27.14 -0.66 -8.02
N ARG A 378 -28.42 -0.98 -8.23
CA ARG A 378 -29.47 0.00 -8.60
C ARG A 378 -29.58 1.20 -7.65
N SER A 379 -29.31 1.00 -6.35
CA SER A 379 -29.41 2.03 -5.31
C SER A 379 -28.11 2.82 -5.05
N ASP A 380 -26.95 2.31 -5.46
CA ASP A 380 -25.66 2.86 -5.05
C ASP A 380 -25.42 4.29 -5.58
N ALA A 381 -25.79 4.54 -6.84
CA ALA A 381 -25.68 5.87 -7.44
C ALA A 381 -26.56 6.90 -6.72
N ALA A 382 -27.83 6.56 -6.48
CA ALA A 382 -28.77 7.44 -5.78
C ALA A 382 -28.30 7.73 -4.34
N ALA A 383 -27.81 6.72 -3.62
CA ALA A 383 -27.28 6.89 -2.27
C ALA A 383 -26.03 7.80 -2.23
N LEU A 384 -25.10 7.63 -3.17
CA LEU A 384 -23.90 8.47 -3.28
C LEU A 384 -24.20 9.90 -3.76
N GLU A 385 -25.28 10.12 -4.50
CA GLU A 385 -25.72 11.47 -4.87
C GLU A 385 -26.51 12.16 -3.74
N SER A 386 -27.22 11.41 -2.90
CA SER A 386 -28.09 11.98 -1.87
C SER A 386 -27.40 12.18 -0.51
N PHE A 387 -26.43 11.33 -0.12
CA PHE A 387 -25.89 11.30 1.25
C PHE A 387 -25.47 12.67 1.79
N ALA A 388 -24.85 13.52 0.97
CA ALA A 388 -24.38 14.84 1.39
C ALA A 388 -25.54 15.78 1.79
N ARG A 389 -26.68 15.71 1.09
CA ARG A 389 -27.89 16.49 1.42
C ARG A 389 -28.63 15.90 2.62
N GLU A 390 -28.43 14.61 2.91
CA GLU A 390 -29.06 13.87 4.01
C GLU A 390 -28.18 13.85 5.28
N GLY A 391 -27.12 14.67 5.40
CA GLY A 391 -26.23 14.69 6.57
C GLY A 391 -25.35 13.43 6.72
N GLY A 392 -25.29 12.61 5.68
CA GLY A 392 -24.68 11.29 5.67
C GLY A 392 -23.15 11.28 5.74
N THR A 393 -22.59 10.09 5.83
CA THR A 393 -21.14 9.89 5.93
C THR A 393 -20.67 8.79 4.99
N LEU A 394 -19.71 9.10 4.12
CA LEU A 394 -19.00 8.11 3.32
C LEU A 394 -17.67 7.77 3.99
N TYR A 395 -17.50 6.51 4.35
CA TYR A 395 -16.21 5.93 4.72
C TYR A 395 -15.55 5.33 3.48
N VAL A 396 -14.31 5.71 3.21
CA VAL A 396 -13.43 5.15 2.17
C VAL A 396 -12.28 4.46 2.90
N VAL A 397 -12.34 3.13 2.96
CA VAL A 397 -11.43 2.31 3.78
C VAL A 397 -10.53 1.48 2.88
N GLY A 398 -9.24 1.41 3.22
CA GLY A 398 -8.26 0.69 2.40
C GLY A 398 -6.97 0.34 3.11
N GLU A 399 -6.22 -0.58 2.53
CA GLU A 399 -4.91 -1.00 3.03
C GLU A 399 -3.91 0.17 2.95
N PRO A 400 -3.10 0.41 3.99
CA PRO A 400 -2.05 1.43 3.93
C PRO A 400 -0.85 0.94 3.09
N ILE A 401 -0.62 1.59 1.96
CA ILE A 401 0.41 1.21 0.97
C ILE A 401 1.42 2.37 0.80
N GLU A 402 2.67 2.12 1.20
CA GLU A 402 3.74 3.13 1.10
C GLU A 402 4.30 3.27 -0.32
N ASP A 403 4.47 2.16 -1.06
CA ASP A 403 4.91 2.14 -2.47
C ASP A 403 3.82 1.65 -3.45
N PRO A 404 2.86 2.52 -3.79
CA PRO A 404 1.86 2.21 -4.81
C PRO A 404 2.44 2.17 -6.22
N ARG A 405 3.67 2.67 -6.47
CA ARG A 405 4.27 2.65 -7.81
C ARG A 405 4.73 1.25 -8.20
N THR A 406 4.83 0.32 -7.26
CA THR A 406 5.06 -1.11 -7.52
C THR A 406 3.77 -1.93 -7.35
N ARG A 407 3.03 -1.73 -6.25
CA ARG A 407 1.76 -2.45 -5.96
C ARG A 407 0.70 -1.48 -5.41
N PRO A 408 -0.13 -0.84 -6.26
CA PRO A 408 -1.07 0.17 -5.80
C PRO A 408 -2.30 -0.37 -5.06
N GLY A 409 -2.58 -1.67 -5.14
CA GLY A 409 -3.77 -2.26 -4.53
C GLY A 409 -5.04 -1.55 -5.00
N ALA A 410 -6.00 -1.35 -4.09
CA ALA A 410 -7.21 -0.58 -4.38
C ALA A 410 -7.02 0.96 -4.37
N MET A 411 -5.83 1.48 -4.02
CA MET A 411 -5.58 2.93 -3.84
C MET A 411 -6.07 3.81 -5.01
N PRO A 412 -5.93 3.43 -6.30
CA PRO A 412 -6.50 4.16 -7.43
C PRO A 412 -8.00 4.40 -7.31
N LEU A 413 -8.76 3.38 -6.93
CA LEU A 413 -10.21 3.45 -6.77
C LEU A 413 -10.61 4.32 -5.57
N LEU A 414 -9.91 4.12 -4.43
CA LEU A 414 -10.12 4.91 -3.21
C LEU A 414 -9.85 6.40 -3.46
N THR A 415 -8.76 6.72 -4.15
CA THR A 415 -8.38 8.09 -4.53
C THR A 415 -9.39 8.71 -5.50
N ALA A 416 -9.85 7.92 -6.48
CA ALA A 416 -10.82 8.37 -7.47
C ALA A 416 -12.21 8.64 -6.89
N LEU A 417 -12.69 7.84 -5.94
CA LEU A 417 -13.96 8.07 -5.24
C LEU A 417 -13.86 9.22 -4.24
N ALA A 418 -12.78 9.29 -3.45
CA ALA A 418 -12.59 10.41 -2.53
C ALA A 418 -12.49 11.75 -3.29
N SER A 419 -11.77 11.78 -4.42
CA SER A 419 -11.76 12.94 -5.33
C SER A 419 -13.13 13.25 -5.92
N HIS A 420 -13.93 12.23 -6.24
CA HIS A 420 -15.29 12.41 -6.76
C HIS A 420 -16.19 13.15 -5.77
N VAL A 421 -16.11 12.79 -4.48
CA VAL A 421 -16.91 13.41 -3.42
C VAL A 421 -16.45 14.82 -3.12
N VAL A 422 -15.14 15.06 -3.10
CA VAL A 422 -14.58 16.44 -3.02
C VAL A 422 -15.13 17.31 -4.18
N GLU A 423 -15.08 16.82 -5.41
CA GLU A 423 -15.58 17.56 -6.57
C GLU A 423 -17.11 17.69 -6.58
N TYR A 424 -17.83 16.74 -5.98
CA TYR A 424 -19.26 16.87 -5.73
C TYR A 424 -19.56 17.98 -4.72
N GLY A 425 -18.82 18.04 -3.61
CA GLY A 425 -18.89 19.11 -2.61
C GLY A 425 -18.60 20.49 -3.19
N ARG A 426 -17.52 20.63 -3.99
CA ARG A 426 -17.20 21.88 -4.72
C ARG A 426 -18.35 22.36 -5.59
N ARG A 427 -18.90 21.47 -6.41
CA ARG A 427 -20.03 21.79 -7.30
C ARG A 427 -21.32 22.08 -6.52
N MET A 428 -21.50 21.54 -5.32
CA MET A 428 -22.59 21.92 -4.43
C MET A 428 -22.36 23.32 -3.83
N ALA A 429 -21.16 23.63 -3.32
CA ALA A 429 -20.80 24.95 -2.81
C ALA A 429 -21.03 26.05 -3.87
N ALA A 430 -20.52 25.84 -5.08
CA ALA A 430 -20.65 26.79 -6.21
C ALA A 430 -22.10 27.01 -6.70
N ARG A 431 -23.06 26.19 -6.27
CA ARG A 431 -24.50 26.37 -6.53
C ARG A 431 -25.30 26.83 -5.31
N SER A 432 -24.65 26.96 -4.15
CA SER A 432 -25.24 27.54 -2.94
C SER A 432 -25.38 29.05 -3.12
N SER A 433 -26.37 29.67 -2.46
CA SER A 433 -26.55 31.13 -2.46
C SER A 433 -25.31 31.86 -1.94
N ASP A 434 -24.63 31.24 -0.98
CA ASP A 434 -23.54 31.84 -0.22
C ASP A 434 -22.16 31.41 -0.77
N GLY A 435 -22.13 30.70 -1.91
CA GLY A 435 -20.91 30.12 -2.51
C GLY A 435 -20.26 28.99 -1.69
N ARG A 436 -20.90 28.57 -0.59
CA ARG A 436 -20.37 27.69 0.45
C ARG A 436 -21.33 26.54 0.76
N LEU A 437 -20.80 25.39 1.15
CA LEU A 437 -21.60 24.32 1.77
C LEU A 437 -22.05 24.70 3.18
N ASP A 438 -23.37 24.67 3.38
CA ASP A 438 -24.02 24.73 4.69
C ASP A 438 -25.15 23.67 4.75
N PRO A 439 -25.12 22.70 5.68
CA PRO A 439 -24.05 22.44 6.64
C PRO A 439 -22.74 22.01 5.94
N PRO A 440 -21.57 22.26 6.56
CA PRO A 440 -20.27 21.96 5.95
C PRO A 440 -20.00 20.45 5.85
N MET A 441 -19.29 20.04 4.80
CA MET A 441 -18.83 18.66 4.59
C MET A 441 -17.44 18.44 5.18
N THR A 442 -17.36 17.86 6.39
CA THR A 442 -16.07 17.61 7.04
C THR A 442 -15.28 16.52 6.33
N LEU A 443 -14.04 16.82 5.95
CA LEU A 443 -13.13 15.87 5.30
C LEU A 443 -12.12 15.34 6.32
N VAL A 444 -12.35 14.14 6.84
CA VAL A 444 -11.45 13.47 7.79
C VAL A 444 -10.55 12.51 7.01
N LEU A 445 -9.28 12.88 6.85
CA LEU A 445 -8.35 12.27 5.91
C LEU A 445 -7.19 11.60 6.67
N ASP A 446 -7.47 10.46 7.30
CA ASP A 446 -6.50 9.65 8.05
C ASP A 446 -5.66 8.74 7.14
N ASP A 447 -4.35 8.73 7.39
CA ASP A 447 -3.33 8.04 6.59
C ASP A 447 -3.48 8.30 5.08
N VAL A 448 -3.98 9.49 4.72
CA VAL A 448 -4.43 9.81 3.36
C VAL A 448 -3.35 9.60 2.31
N ALA A 449 -2.08 9.84 2.67
CA ALA A 449 -0.93 9.56 1.82
C ALA A 449 -0.75 8.06 1.52
N ALA A 450 -1.06 7.16 2.45
CA ALA A 450 -0.95 5.71 2.29
C ALA A 450 -2.25 5.03 1.81
N VAL A 451 -3.41 5.70 1.89
CA VAL A 451 -4.73 5.10 1.57
C VAL A 451 -5.36 5.66 0.30
N ALA A 452 -5.34 6.99 0.12
CA ALA A 452 -6.00 7.67 -1.00
C ALA A 452 -5.39 9.07 -1.23
N PRO A 453 -4.20 9.17 -1.88
CA PRO A 453 -3.47 10.44 -2.05
C PRO A 453 -4.20 11.41 -3.00
N LEU A 454 -5.17 12.15 -2.45
CA LEU A 454 -6.00 13.12 -3.14
C LEU A 454 -5.17 14.21 -3.84
N PRO A 455 -5.25 14.38 -5.17
CA PRO A 455 -4.61 15.49 -5.87
C PRO A 455 -4.99 16.87 -5.31
N GLN A 456 -6.23 17.02 -4.84
CA GLN A 456 -6.81 18.25 -4.31
C GLN A 456 -6.35 18.60 -2.89
N LEU A 457 -5.66 17.70 -2.17
CA LEU A 457 -5.33 17.92 -0.75
C LEU A 457 -4.66 19.27 -0.43
N PRO A 458 -3.69 19.77 -1.21
CA PRO A 458 -3.04 21.05 -0.90
C PRO A 458 -4.01 22.25 -0.98
N GLU A 459 -4.92 22.22 -1.95
CA GLU A 459 -5.97 23.25 -2.12
C GLU A 459 -7.03 23.14 -1.02
N LEU A 460 -7.44 21.91 -0.65
CA LEU A 460 -8.37 21.67 0.45
C LEU A 460 -7.83 22.16 1.80
N LEU A 461 -6.53 21.99 2.06
CA LEU A 461 -5.89 22.52 3.26
C LEU A 461 -5.80 24.04 3.24
N ALA A 462 -5.65 24.67 2.08
CA ALA A 462 -5.56 26.13 1.93
C ALA A 462 -6.93 26.82 2.05
N THR A 463 -7.93 26.39 1.26
CA THR A 463 -9.20 27.13 1.06
C THR A 463 -10.46 26.29 1.33
N GLY A 464 -10.33 25.01 1.71
CA GLY A 464 -11.49 24.13 1.93
C GLY A 464 -12.48 24.66 2.98
N GLN A 465 -11.98 25.38 3.99
CA GLN A 465 -12.79 26.02 5.04
C GLN A 465 -13.82 27.02 4.48
N GLU A 466 -13.39 27.85 3.52
CA GLU A 466 -14.19 28.88 2.86
C GLU A 466 -15.32 28.25 2.05
N LEU A 467 -15.03 27.16 1.32
CA LEU A 467 -16.00 26.40 0.53
C LEU A 467 -16.94 25.53 1.39
N GLY A 468 -16.73 25.46 2.70
CA GLY A 468 -17.52 24.61 3.61
C GLY A 468 -17.13 23.13 3.51
N MET A 469 -15.89 22.84 3.12
CA MET A 469 -15.26 21.51 3.14
C MET A 469 -14.05 21.50 4.10
N PRO A 470 -14.28 21.69 5.42
CA PRO A 470 -13.21 21.79 6.41
C PRO A 470 -12.39 20.49 6.46
N ALA A 471 -11.08 20.59 6.16
CA ALA A 471 -10.20 19.42 5.98
C ALA A 471 -9.28 19.16 7.18
N ILE A 472 -9.30 17.91 7.68
CA ILE A 472 -8.44 17.39 8.73
C ILE A 472 -7.58 16.29 8.12
N ALA A 473 -6.32 16.60 7.80
CA ALA A 473 -5.39 15.67 7.17
C ALA A 473 -4.39 15.12 8.19
N LEU A 474 -4.29 13.80 8.30
CA LEU A 474 -3.34 13.15 9.20
C LEU A 474 -2.42 12.20 8.41
N LEU A 475 -1.11 12.43 8.52
CA LEU A 475 -0.06 11.71 7.80
C LEU A 475 0.92 11.06 8.79
N ARG A 476 1.73 10.12 8.31
CA ARG A 476 2.77 9.47 9.13
C ARG A 476 3.96 10.40 9.37
N SER A 477 4.39 11.13 8.35
CA SER A 477 5.51 12.07 8.42
C SER A 477 5.44 13.16 7.34
N ARG A 478 6.28 14.20 7.47
CA ARG A 478 6.39 15.29 6.48
C ARG A 478 6.99 14.81 5.17
N GLU A 479 7.90 13.85 5.24
CA GLU A 479 8.59 13.23 4.11
C GLU A 479 7.57 12.43 3.27
N GLN A 480 6.64 11.72 3.92
CA GLN A 480 5.53 11.05 3.25
C GLN A 480 4.66 12.05 2.46
N GLY A 481 4.34 13.22 3.06
CA GLY A 481 3.64 14.31 2.39
C GLY A 481 4.40 14.85 1.17
N ARG A 482 5.68 15.21 1.34
CA ARG A 482 6.53 15.70 0.25
C ARG A 482 6.68 14.66 -0.87
N ALA A 483 6.77 13.37 -0.53
CA ALA A 483 6.87 12.26 -1.47
C ALA A 483 5.55 11.94 -2.22
N ARG A 484 4.41 12.56 -1.87
CA ARG A 484 3.16 12.45 -2.63
C ARG A 484 2.84 13.74 -3.39
N TRP A 485 2.87 14.90 -2.74
CA TRP A 485 2.45 16.17 -3.35
C TRP A 485 3.57 17.05 -3.91
N GLN A 486 4.84 16.66 -3.78
CA GLN A 486 6.04 17.38 -4.25
C GLN A 486 6.24 18.82 -3.68
N GLN A 487 5.35 19.26 -2.81
CA GLN A 487 5.40 20.55 -2.11
C GLN A 487 5.19 20.36 -0.62
N HIS A 488 5.43 21.41 0.17
CA HIS A 488 5.09 21.40 1.58
C HIS A 488 3.58 21.57 1.74
N LEU A 489 2.96 20.68 2.51
CA LEU A 489 1.57 20.85 2.94
C LEU A 489 1.54 21.85 4.10
N HIS A 490 0.69 22.86 3.96
CA HIS A 490 0.42 23.87 4.97
C HIS A 490 -1.09 23.92 5.21
N ALA A 491 -1.50 23.85 6.47
CA ALA A 491 -2.81 24.36 6.88
C ALA A 491 -2.60 25.82 7.34
N PRO A 492 -3.52 26.76 7.03
CA PRO A 492 -3.45 28.13 7.53
C PRO A 492 -3.41 28.16 9.06
N ALA A 493 -2.65 29.10 9.60
CA ALA A 493 -2.59 29.29 11.05
C ALA A 493 -3.96 29.76 11.55
N ALA A 494 -4.46 29.10 12.59
CA ALA A 494 -5.81 29.35 13.12
C ALA A 494 -5.98 30.81 13.58
N GLY A 495 -6.72 31.61 12.80
CA GLY A 495 -6.99 33.02 13.07
C GLY A 495 -6.47 34.03 12.03
N THR A 496 -6.03 33.58 10.85
CA THR A 496 -5.79 34.49 9.71
C THR A 496 -6.99 34.42 8.76
N PRO A 497 -7.69 35.54 8.49
CA PRO A 497 -8.82 35.58 7.55
C PRO A 497 -8.38 35.58 6.08
#